data_AF-A0A1F9FGD4-F1
#
_entry.id   AF-A0A1F9FGD4-F1
#
_cell.length_a   1.000
_cell.length_b   1.000
_cell.length_c   1.000
_cell.angle_alpha   90.00
_cell.angle_beta   90.00
_cell.angle_gamma   90.00
#
_symmetry.space_group_name_H-M   'P 1'
#
loop_
_entity.id
_entity.type
_entity.pdbx_description
1 polymer ?
#
loop_
_entity_poly.entity_id
_entity_poly.type
_entity_poly.pdbx_seq_one_letter_code
_entity_poly.pdbx_strand_id
1 'polypeptide(L)'
;MAAEVICISDYKQKKSMSLSKHKLYQLSKAELLDHLIQYYEAVKKDPFSLSIALWGEDLMDVISQRALTRELSALAEDHKKRGPQAFS
;
A
#
# COMPACT_ATOMS: atom_id res chain seq x y z
N MET A 1 0.72 31.65 13.59
CA MET A 1 1.43 31.09 12.42
C MET A 1 0.41 30.92 11.31
N ALA A 2 0.64 31.53 10.15
CA ALA A 2 -0.27 31.41 9.01
C ALA A 2 -0.18 29.98 8.46
N ALA A 3 -1.32 29.30 8.34
CA ALA A 3 -1.38 27.99 7.70
C ALA A 3 -1.17 28.19 6.19
N GLU A 4 -0.04 27.73 5.67
CA GLU A 4 0.28 27.79 4.25
C GLU A 4 -0.58 26.76 3.52
N VAL A 5 -1.51 27.23 2.68
CA VAL A 5 -2.39 26.37 1.88
C VAL A 5 -1.59 25.83 0.70
N ILE A 6 -1.13 24.59 0.79
CA ILE A 6 -0.35 23.94 -0.27
C ILE A 6 -1.30 23.23 -1.24
N CYS A 7 -1.13 23.46 -2.54
CA CYS A 7 -1.85 22.71 -3.58
C CYS A 7 -1.50 21.22 -3.52
N ILE A 8 -2.50 20.34 -3.65
CA ILE A 8 -2.32 18.87 -3.65
C ILE A 8 -1.23 18.42 -4.65
N SER A 9 -1.13 19.10 -5.80
CA SER A 9 -0.14 18.81 -6.83
C SER A 9 1.30 19.09 -6.38
N ASP A 10 1.55 20.23 -5.73
CA ASP A 10 2.87 20.62 -5.22
C ASP A 10 3.27 19.77 -4.00
N TYR A 11 2.27 19.38 -3.22
CA TYR A 11 2.45 18.43 -2.12
C TYR A 11 2.86 17.04 -2.62
N LYS A 12 2.23 16.53 -3.68
CA LYS A 12 2.59 15.25 -4.32
C LYS A 12 4.05 15.23 -4.82
N GLN A 13 4.57 16.37 -5.26
CA GLN A 13 5.99 16.51 -5.61
C GLN A 13 6.90 16.50 -4.38
N LYS A 14 6.50 17.16 -3.28
CA LYS A 14 7.23 17.12 -1.99
C LYS A 14 7.11 15.78 -1.24
N LYS A 15 6.17 14.90 -1.61
CA LYS A 15 5.99 13.52 -1.10
C LYS A 15 7.23 12.62 -1.32
N SER A 16 8.25 13.09 -2.04
CA SER A 16 9.50 12.37 -2.32
C SER A 16 10.37 12.05 -1.08
N MET A 17 9.92 12.36 0.15
CA MET A 17 10.61 11.98 1.38
C MET A 17 10.08 10.70 2.04
N SER A 18 8.95 10.13 1.60
CA SER A 18 8.47 8.80 2.04
C SER A 18 8.79 7.74 1.00
N LEU A 19 9.13 6.52 1.44
CA LEU A 19 9.37 5.34 0.58
C LEU A 19 8.33 5.28 -0.54
N SER A 20 8.78 5.31 -1.80
CA SER A 20 7.87 5.26 -2.94
C SER A 20 7.05 3.97 -2.91
N LYS A 21 5.84 4.01 -3.47
CA LYS A 21 4.96 2.84 -3.59
C LYS A 21 5.66 1.62 -4.20
N HIS A 22 6.55 1.85 -5.17
CA HIS A 22 7.37 0.78 -5.77
C HIS A 22 8.32 0.14 -4.75
N LYS A 23 8.98 0.94 -3.91
CA LYS A 23 9.85 0.41 -2.84
C LYS A 23 9.02 -0.35 -1.80
N LEU A 24 7.86 0.19 -1.38
CA LEU A 24 6.93 -0.51 -0.50
C LEU A 24 6.51 -1.88 -1.09
N TYR A 25 6.24 -1.93 -2.39
CA TYR A 25 5.91 -3.16 -3.10
C TYR A 25 7.05 -4.17 -3.16
N GLN A 26 8.30 -3.80 -2.86
CA GLN A 26 9.44 -4.74 -2.84
C GLN A 26 9.78 -5.25 -1.44
N LEU A 27 9.24 -4.64 -0.39
CA LEU A 27 9.54 -5.01 1.00
C LEU A 27 9.09 -6.43 1.33
N SER A 28 9.80 -7.13 2.20
CA SER A 28 9.32 -8.39 2.76
C SER A 28 8.03 -8.20 3.57
N LYS A 29 7.34 -9.30 3.87
CA LYS A 29 6.14 -9.26 4.72
C LYS A 29 6.43 -8.71 6.12
N ALA A 30 7.60 -9.02 6.68
CA ALA A 30 8.02 -8.52 7.99
C ALA A 30 8.25 -7.01 7.96
N GLU A 31 8.92 -6.50 6.93
CA GLU A 31 9.15 -5.05 6.76
C GLU A 31 7.84 -4.29 6.51
N LEU A 32 6.90 -4.84 5.73
CA LEU A 32 5.57 -4.23 5.58
C LEU A 32 4.79 -4.17 6.90
N LEU A 33 4.92 -5.19 7.74
CA LEU A 33 4.31 -5.20 9.07
C LEU A 33 4.91 -4.11 9.95
N ASP A 34 6.24 -3.94 9.91
CA ASP A 34 6.91 -2.89 10.66
C ASP A 34 6.45 -1.50 10.22
N HIS A 35 6.31 -1.26 8.91
CA HIS A 35 5.74 -0.01 8.40
C HIS A 35 4.27 0.21 8.80
N LEU A 36 3.46 -0.84 8.91
CA LEU A 36 2.09 -0.73 9.43
C LEU A 36 2.07 -0.30 10.91
N ILE A 37 2.97 -0.85 11.71
CA ILE A 37 3.12 -0.48 13.13
C ILE A 37 3.56 0.98 13.24
N GLN A 38 4.58 1.38 12.46
CA GLN A 38 5.05 2.76 12.41
C GLN A 38 3.94 3.74 11.98
N TYR A 39 3.14 3.37 10.97
CA TYR A 39 1.98 4.15 10.53
C TYR A 39 0.97 4.34 11.66
N TYR A 40 0.61 3.25 12.35
CA TYR A 40 -0.34 3.31 13.46
C TYR A 40 0.15 4.21 14.61
N GLU A 41 1.42 4.10 14.98
CA GLU A 41 2.02 4.97 16.00
C GLU A 41 2.11 6.43 15.55
N ALA A 42 2.33 6.68 14.25
CA ALA A 42 2.32 8.03 13.69
C ALA A 42 0.91 8.64 13.73
N VAL A 43 -0.13 7.89 13.34
CA VAL A 43 -1.53 8.35 13.39
C VAL A 43 -1.96 8.68 14.82
N LYS A 44 -1.54 7.89 15.82
CA LYS A 44 -1.84 8.20 17.23
C LYS A 44 -1.27 9.55 17.68
N LYS A 45 -0.06 9.88 17.21
CA LYS A 45 0.64 11.12 17.58
C LYS A 45 0.04 12.33 16.88
N ASP A 46 -0.28 12.18 15.59
CA ASP A 46 -0.88 13.26 14.79
C ASP A 46 -1.90 12.70 13.78
N PRO A 47 -3.18 12.57 14.19
CA PRO A 47 -4.21 11.94 13.36
C PRO A 47 -4.67 12.84 12.21
N PHE A 48 -4.38 14.14 12.24
CA PHE A 48 -4.78 15.10 11.21
C PHE A 48 -3.69 15.37 10.18
N SER A 49 -2.54 14.70 10.31
CA SER A 49 -1.46 14.81 9.36
C SER A 49 -1.80 14.19 8.01
N LEU A 50 -1.90 15.05 6.99
CA LEU A 50 -2.10 14.63 5.60
C LEU A 50 -0.96 13.73 5.10
N SER A 51 0.28 13.93 5.56
CA SER A 51 1.42 13.11 5.15
C SER A 51 1.29 11.68 5.65
N ILE A 52 0.85 11.51 6.89
CA ILE A 52 0.62 10.20 7.49
C ILE A 52 -0.53 9.49 6.77
N ALA A 53 -1.65 10.19 6.52
CA ALA A 53 -2.79 9.63 5.81
C ALA A 53 -2.41 9.13 4.40
N LEU A 54 -1.67 9.93 3.64
CA LEU A 54 -1.24 9.58 2.28
C LEU A 54 -0.19 8.48 2.23
N TRP A 55 0.61 8.33 3.29
CA TRP A 55 1.51 7.19 3.44
C TRP A 55 0.74 5.91 3.78
N GLY A 56 -0.25 6.01 4.67
CA GLY A 56 -1.18 4.92 4.99
C GLY A 56 -1.92 4.41 3.76
N GLU A 57 -2.39 5.32 2.90
CA GLU A 57 -3.01 4.98 1.61
C GLU A 57 -2.08 4.15 0.72
N ASP A 58 -0.84 4.61 0.51
CA ASP A 58 0.15 3.88 -0.31
C ASP A 58 0.45 2.49 0.27
N LEU A 59 0.57 2.39 1.60
CA LEU A 59 0.85 1.14 2.30
C LEU A 59 -0.30 0.14 2.15
N MET A 60 -1.55 0.59 2.35
CA MET A 60 -2.74 -0.25 2.21
C MET A 60 -2.97 -0.70 0.77
N ASP A 61 -2.70 0.15 -0.22
CA ASP A 61 -2.81 -0.22 -1.63
C ASP A 61 -1.79 -1.31 -1.98
N VAL A 62 -0.53 -1.20 -1.54
CA VAL A 62 0.49 -2.24 -1.76
C VAL A 62 0.09 -3.57 -1.12
N ILE A 63 -0.47 -3.55 0.10
CA ILE A 63 -0.94 -4.75 0.78
C ILE A 63 -2.10 -5.39 -0.01
N SER A 64 -3.07 -4.59 -0.42
CA SER A 64 -4.22 -5.04 -1.23
C SER A 64 -3.77 -5.66 -2.55
N GLN A 65 -2.85 -5.01 -3.26
CA GLN A 65 -2.32 -5.51 -4.53
C GLN A 65 -1.59 -6.85 -4.37
N ARG A 66 -0.81 -7.01 -3.31
CA ARG A 66 -0.12 -8.28 -3.02
C ARG A 66 -1.08 -9.39 -2.66
N ALA A 67 -2.14 -9.09 -1.92
CA ALA A 67 -3.20 -10.06 -1.62
C ALA A 67 -3.91 -10.52 -2.90
N LEU A 68 -4.35 -9.58 -3.75
CA LEU A 68 -4.96 -9.87 -5.04
C LEU A 68 -4.05 -10.68 -5.95
N THR A 69 -2.76 -10.34 -6.03
CA THR A 69 -1.78 -11.09 -6.84
C THR A 69 -1.66 -12.54 -6.37
N ARG A 70 -1.69 -12.77 -5.05
CA ARG A 70 -1.66 -14.12 -4.47
C ARG A 70 -2.93 -14.90 -4.78
N GLU A 71 -4.09 -14.27 -4.69
CA GLU A 71 -5.38 -14.90 -5.04
C GLU A 71 -5.45 -15.27 -6.52
N LEU A 72 -5.04 -14.36 -7.41
CA LEU A 72 -4.95 -14.63 -8.85
C LEU A 72 -3.98 -15.76 -9.17
N SER A 73 -2.83 -15.81 -8.49
CA SER A 73 -1.87 -16.89 -8.64
C SER A 73 -2.44 -18.23 -8.16
N ALA A 74 -3.17 -18.23 -7.05
CA ALA A 74 -3.84 -19.42 -6.53
C ALA A 74 -4.95 -19.91 -7.48
N LEU A 75 -5.75 -19.00 -8.05
CA LEU A 75 -6.76 -19.30 -9.07
C LEU A 75 -6.14 -19.87 -10.34
N ALA A 76 -5.06 -19.27 -10.84
CA ALA A 76 -4.35 -19.77 -12.02
C ALA A 76 -3.80 -21.18 -11.82
N GLU A 77 -3.27 -21.48 -10.62
CA GLU A 77 -2.78 -22.81 -10.27
C GLU A 77 -3.92 -23.82 -10.08
N ASP A 78 -5.08 -23.42 -9.52
CA ASP A 78 -6.27 -24.27 -9.46
C ASP A 78 -6.81 -24.59 -10.87
N HIS A 79 -6.85 -23.59 -11.77
CA HIS A 79 -7.21 -23.78 -13.18
C HIS A 79 -6.25 -24.72 -13.92
N LYS A 80 -4.93 -24.59 -13.71
CA LYS A 80 -3.95 -25.54 -14.28
C LYS A 80 -4.16 -26.96 -13.75
N LYS A 81 -4.46 -27.12 -12.46
CA LYS A 81 -4.63 -28.43 -11.81
C LYS A 81 -5.95 -29.11 -12.17
N ARG A 82 -7.03 -28.34 -12.37
CA ARG A 82 -8.34 -28.89 -12.75
C ARG A 82 -8.49 -29.16 -14.24
N GLY A 83 -7.58 -28.64 -15.08
CA GLY A 83 -7.71 -28.69 -16.53
C GLY A 83 -8.97 -27.95 -17.00
N PRO A 84 -9.21 -27.84 -18.32
CA PRO A 84 -10.52 -27.42 -18.79
C PRO A 84 -11.54 -28.47 -18.32
N GLN A 85 -12.36 -28.13 -17.33
CA GLN A 85 -13.61 -28.86 -17.14
C GLN A 85 -14.43 -28.60 -18.41
N ALA A 86 -14.35 -29.56 -19.34
CA ALA A 86 -15.31 -29.65 -20.42
C ALA A 86 -16.68 -29.70 -19.77
N PHE A 87 -17.48 -28.66 -20.00
CA PHE A 87 -18.90 -28.68 -19.69
C PHE A 87 -19.49 -29.93 -20.36
N SER A 88 -19.98 -30.85 -19.54
CA SER A 88 -20.85 -31.95 -19.94
C SER A 88 -22.20 -31.76 -19.28
#